data_AF-A0A377A171-F1
#
_entry.id   AF-A0A377A171-F1
#
_cell.length_a   1.000
_cell.length_b   1.000
_cell.length_c   1.000
_cell.angle_alpha   90.00
_cell.angle_beta   90.00
_cell.angle_gamma   90.00
#
_symmetry.space_group_name_H-M   'P 1'
#
loop_
_entity.id
_entity.type
_entity.pdbx_description
1 polymer ?
#
loop_
_entity_poly.entity_id
_entity_poly.type
_entity_poly.pdbx_seq_one_letter_code
_entity_poly.pdbx_strand_id
1 'polypeptide(L)'
;MFYKGPLVVLVDRFSASASEIFAAAMQDYGRALVVGEPTFGKGTVQQYRSLNRIYDQMLRPEWPALGSVQYTIQKFYRVNGGSTQRKGVTPDIIMPTGNEETETGEKFEDNALPWDSIDAATYVKSGDLTAFGRSC
;
A
#
# COMPACT_ATOMS: atom_id res chain seq x y z
N MET A 1 -9.02 19.44 8.46
CA MET A 1 -9.62 18.53 7.47
C MET A 1 -10.54 19.34 6.55
N PHE A 2 -10.29 19.34 5.24
CA PHE A 2 -11.00 20.17 4.27
C PHE A 2 -12.39 19.64 3.89
N TYR A 3 -12.60 18.32 3.90
CA TYR A 3 -13.89 17.69 3.60
C TYR A 3 -14.34 16.79 4.75
N LYS A 4 -15.54 17.05 5.30
CA LYS A 4 -16.12 16.32 6.44
C LYS A 4 -17.34 15.48 6.09
N GLY A 5 -17.82 15.54 4.84
CA GLY A 5 -18.97 14.77 4.39
C GLY A 5 -18.69 13.26 4.34
N PRO A 6 -19.76 12.45 4.12
CA PRO A 6 -19.61 11.02 3.88
C PRO A 6 -18.61 10.77 2.75
N LEU A 7 -17.70 9.81 2.95
CA LEU A 7 -16.63 9.52 2.01
C LEU A 7 -16.59 8.01 1.75
N VAL A 8 -16.39 7.66 0.49
CA VAL A 8 -16.18 6.28 0.04
C VAL A 8 -14.86 6.24 -0.74
N VAL A 9 -14.09 5.18 -0.53
CA VAL A 9 -12.85 4.89 -1.25
C VAL A 9 -13.07 3.64 -2.08
N LEU A 10 -13.04 3.77 -3.40
CA LEU A 10 -13.15 2.65 -4.33
C LEU A 10 -11.75 2.13 -4.64
N VAL A 11 -11.55 0.82 -4.53
CA VAL A 11 -10.28 0.13 -4.79
C VAL A 11 -10.48 -1.14 -5.61
N ASP A 12 -9.42 -1.60 -6.25
CA ASP A 12 -9.38 -2.84 -7.01
C ASP A 12 -8.08 -3.62 -6.72
N ARG A 13 -7.93 -4.80 -7.34
CA ARG A 13 -6.71 -5.63 -7.20
C ARG A 13 -5.42 -4.95 -7.69
N PHE A 14 -5.51 -3.88 -8.48
CA PHE A 14 -4.35 -3.13 -8.99
C PHE A 14 -4.01 -1.90 -8.14
N SER A 15 -4.85 -1.57 -7.17
CA SER A 15 -4.59 -0.54 -6.19
C SER A 15 -3.40 -0.98 -5.32
N ALA A 16 -2.29 -0.26 -5.39
CA ALA A 16 -1.04 -0.68 -4.78
C ALA A 16 -0.30 0.48 -4.06
N SER A 17 0.52 0.15 -3.08
CA SER A 17 1.45 1.08 -2.44
C SER A 17 0.74 2.28 -1.79
N ALA A 18 0.90 3.49 -2.34
CA ALA A 18 0.33 4.70 -1.75
C ALA A 18 -1.20 4.65 -1.63
N SER A 19 -1.88 4.04 -2.61
CA SER A 19 -3.34 3.86 -2.59
C SER A 19 -3.79 2.99 -1.41
N GLU A 20 -3.00 1.98 -1.06
CA GLU A 20 -3.29 1.07 0.04
C GLU A 20 -3.09 1.76 1.39
N ILE A 21 -2.06 2.59 1.53
CA ILE A 21 -1.85 3.40 2.74
C ILE A 21 -3.03 4.35 2.94
N PHE A 22 -3.48 5.00 1.87
CA PHE A 22 -4.62 5.91 1.93
C PHE A 22 -5.91 5.17 2.32
N ALA A 23 -6.24 4.08 1.63
CA ALA A 23 -7.44 3.30 1.90
C ALA A 23 -7.42 2.71 3.33
N ALA A 24 -6.30 2.12 3.74
CA ALA A 24 -6.11 1.57 5.08
C ALA A 24 -6.28 2.65 6.17
N ALA A 25 -5.68 3.83 5.99
CA ALA A 25 -5.83 4.93 6.94
C ALA A 25 -7.30 5.39 7.01
N MET A 26 -7.97 5.57 5.88
CA MET A 26 -9.37 5.96 5.89
C MET A 26 -10.27 4.92 6.58
N GLN A 27 -9.99 3.63 6.40
CA GLN A 27 -10.68 2.53 7.07
C GLN A 27 -10.38 2.48 8.58
N ASP A 28 -9.10 2.55 8.98
CA ASP A 28 -8.67 2.43 10.37
C ASP A 28 -9.15 3.58 11.25
N TYR A 29 -9.23 4.79 10.68
CA TYR A 29 -9.81 5.95 11.34
C TYR A 29 -11.34 5.94 11.33
N GLY A 30 -11.99 4.99 10.66
CA GLY A 30 -13.44 4.98 10.45
C GLY A 30 -13.92 6.22 9.70
N ARG A 31 -13.08 6.78 8.81
CA ARG A 31 -13.36 8.03 8.10
C ARG A 31 -14.09 7.79 6.78
N ALA A 32 -13.82 6.68 6.10
CA ALA A 32 -14.47 6.34 4.84
C ALA A 32 -14.78 4.85 4.80
N LEU A 33 -15.79 4.49 4.01
CA LEU A 33 -16.07 3.11 3.65
C LEU A 33 -15.19 2.73 2.46
N VAL A 34 -14.51 1.59 2.53
CA VAL A 34 -13.72 1.03 1.43
C VAL A 34 -14.58 0.02 0.67
N VAL A 35 -14.66 0.16 -0.65
CA VAL A 35 -15.51 -0.67 -1.52
C VAL A 35 -14.69 -1.17 -2.70
N GLY A 36 -14.94 -2.40 -3.16
CA GLY A 36 -14.35 -2.93 -4.38
C GLY A 36 -13.70 -4.30 -4.18
N GLU A 37 -12.45 -4.48 -4.60
CA GLU A 37 -11.71 -5.74 -4.46
C GLU A 37 -10.56 -5.63 -3.45
N PRO A 38 -10.10 -6.74 -2.84
CA PRO A 38 -8.84 -6.75 -2.10
C PRO A 38 -7.70 -6.18 -2.93
N THR A 39 -6.93 -5.26 -2.35
CA THR A 39 -5.85 -4.55 -3.04
C THR A 39 -4.61 -5.41 -3.23
N PHE A 40 -3.63 -4.91 -4.00
CA PHE A 40 -2.48 -5.67 -4.48
C PHE A 40 -1.60 -6.28 -3.36
N GLY A 41 -1.40 -5.56 -2.25
CA GLY A 41 -0.56 -5.98 -1.13
C GLY A 41 0.88 -5.50 -1.18
N LYS A 42 1.17 -4.37 -1.84
CA LYS A 42 2.51 -3.81 -1.95
C LYS A 42 2.85 -2.98 -0.71
N GLY A 43 3.39 -3.64 0.30
CA GLY A 43 3.74 -3.07 1.61
C GLY A 43 5.19 -2.62 1.75
N THR A 44 5.93 -2.42 0.66
CA THR A 44 7.36 -2.05 0.68
C THR A 44 7.66 -0.74 -0.05
N VAL A 45 8.65 -0.02 0.46
CA VAL A 45 9.24 1.17 -0.17
C VAL A 45 10.51 0.79 -0.89
N GLN A 46 10.59 1.20 -2.15
CA GLN A 46 11.81 1.14 -2.92
C GLN A 46 12.47 2.51 -3.00
N GLN A 47 13.79 2.51 -2.97
CA GLN A 47 14.60 3.70 -3.14
C GLN A 47 15.33 3.67 -4.47
N TYR A 48 15.24 4.77 -5.21
CA TYR A 48 16.06 4.99 -6.41
C TYR A 48 17.43 5.57 -6.02
N ARG A 49 18.49 4.99 -6.58
CA ARG A 49 19.86 5.49 -6.46
C ARG A 49 20.55 5.48 -7.82
N SER A 50 21.13 6.63 -8.20
CA SER A 50 21.97 6.71 -9.40
C SER A 50 23.27 5.97 -9.17
N LEU A 51 23.78 5.31 -10.22
CA LEU A 51 25.09 4.69 -10.22
C LEU A 51 26.21 5.68 -10.51
N ASN A 52 25.87 6.88 -11.03
CA ASN A 52 26.84 7.93 -11.29
C ASN A 52 27.46 8.44 -9.99
N ARG A 53 28.77 8.63 -10.02
CA ARG A 53 29.56 9.29 -8.99
C ARG A 53 30.07 10.62 -9.52
N ILE A 54 30.28 11.56 -8.60
CA ILE A 54 30.65 12.94 -8.93
C ILE A 54 31.95 13.07 -9.75
N TYR A 55 32.82 12.07 -9.69
CA TYR A 55 34.12 12.07 -10.35
C TYR A 55 34.12 11.33 -11.70
N ASP A 56 33.02 10.68 -12.08
CA ASP A 56 32.99 9.81 -13.28
C ASP A 56 33.27 10.63 -14.55
N GLN A 57 32.65 11.81 -14.68
CA GLN A 57 32.86 12.69 -15.83
C GLN A 57 34.28 13.28 -15.90
N MET A 58 34.99 13.36 -14.75
CA MET A 58 36.37 13.84 -14.69
C MET A 58 37.38 12.74 -15.03
N LEU A 59 37.17 11.52 -14.52
CA LEU A 59 38.12 10.40 -14.67
C LEU A 59 37.89 9.58 -15.94
N ARG A 60 36.66 9.60 -16.47
CA ARG A 60 36.19 8.83 -17.64
C ARG A 60 35.22 9.67 -18.47
N PRO A 61 35.66 10.77 -19.11
CA PRO A 61 34.79 11.64 -19.90
C PRO A 61 34.14 10.93 -21.10
N GLU A 62 34.70 9.80 -21.54
CA GLU A 62 34.18 8.96 -22.61
C GLU A 62 33.02 8.05 -22.20
N TRP A 63 32.77 7.88 -20.89
CA TRP A 63 31.67 7.04 -20.41
C TRP A 63 30.32 7.71 -20.63
N PRO A 64 29.28 6.93 -21.03
CA PRO A 64 27.91 7.44 -21.02
C PRO A 64 27.41 7.62 -19.58
N ALA A 65 26.31 8.35 -19.42
CA ALA A 65 25.62 8.40 -18.13
C ALA A 65 25.27 6.99 -17.65
N LEU A 66 25.66 6.67 -16.43
CA LEU A 66 25.34 5.38 -15.81
C LEU A 66 23.86 5.32 -15.44
N GLY A 67 23.33 4.10 -15.36
CA GLY A 67 21.95 3.83 -14.97
C GLY A 67 21.64 4.12 -13.50
N SER A 68 20.54 3.53 -13.04
CA SER A 68 20.11 3.61 -11.64
C SER A 68 19.71 2.22 -11.14
N VAL A 69 19.73 2.06 -9.82
CA VAL A 69 19.21 0.87 -9.15
C VAL A 69 18.02 1.25 -8.30
N GLN A 70 17.10 0.31 -8.19
CA GLN A 70 15.94 0.39 -7.31
C GLN A 70 15.98 -0.80 -6.37
N TYR A 71 15.93 -0.55 -5.06
CA TYR A 71 15.97 -1.61 -4.06
C TYR A 71 15.09 -1.27 -2.86
N THR A 72 14.56 -2.30 -2.21
CA THR A 72 13.69 -2.16 -1.04
C THR A 72 14.48 -1.67 0.17
N ILE A 73 13.96 -0.65 0.86
CA ILE A 73 14.58 -0.05 2.04
C ILE A 73 13.71 -0.08 3.29
N GLN A 74 12.38 -0.14 3.13
CA GLN A 74 11.43 -0.01 4.23
C GLN A 74 10.17 -0.83 3.97
N LYS A 75 9.43 -1.08 5.04
CA LYS A 75 8.14 -1.76 5.05
C LYS A 75 7.10 -0.86 5.72
N PHE A 76 5.88 -0.89 5.21
CA PHE A 76 4.77 -0.11 5.73
C PHE A 76 3.88 -0.93 6.66
N TYR A 77 3.39 -0.23 7.67
CA TYR A 77 2.45 -0.74 8.65
C TYR A 77 1.30 0.23 8.79
N ARG A 78 0.10 -0.32 8.94
CA ARG A 78 -1.12 0.42 9.25
C ARG A 78 -1.01 1.04 10.64
N VAL A 79 -1.85 2.03 10.92
CA VAL A 79 -1.90 2.66 12.26
C VAL A 79 -2.33 1.68 13.35
N ASN A 80 -3.06 0.63 12.97
CA ASN A 80 -3.44 -0.48 13.84
C ASN A 80 -2.33 -1.53 14.05
N GLY A 81 -1.15 -1.36 13.42
CA GLY A 81 0.01 -2.24 13.56
C GLY A 81 0.16 -3.32 12.47
N GLY A 82 -0.90 -3.66 11.72
CA GLY A 82 -0.82 -4.67 10.67
C GLY A 82 -0.13 -4.18 9.39
N SER A 83 0.72 -4.99 8.74
CA SER A 83 1.24 -4.63 7.41
C SER A 83 0.19 -4.83 6.30
N THR A 84 0.31 -4.07 5.20
CA THR A 84 -0.40 -4.35 3.93
C THR A 84 0.31 -5.40 3.09
N GLN A 85 1.56 -5.77 3.41
CA GLN A 85 2.36 -6.70 2.62
C GLN A 85 1.64 -8.04 2.38
N ARG A 86 1.49 -8.47 1.12
CA ARG A 86 0.79 -9.69 0.68
C ARG A 86 -0.72 -9.79 0.99
N LYS A 87 -1.26 -8.99 1.92
CA LYS A 87 -2.68 -9.01 2.31
C LYS A 87 -3.50 -7.89 1.67
N GLY A 88 -2.85 -6.75 1.40
CA GLY A 88 -3.50 -5.54 0.96
C GLY A 88 -4.47 -4.96 2.00
N VAL A 89 -5.45 -4.23 1.49
CA VAL A 89 -6.59 -3.67 2.20
C VAL A 89 -7.82 -4.46 1.77
N THR A 90 -8.45 -5.13 2.72
CA THR A 90 -9.74 -5.80 2.49
C THR A 90 -10.85 -4.74 2.54
N PRO A 91 -11.66 -4.59 1.48
CA PRO A 91 -12.79 -3.65 1.47
C PRO A 91 -13.82 -3.98 2.54
N ASP A 92 -14.56 -2.97 3.00
CA ASP A 92 -15.74 -3.14 3.85
C ASP A 92 -16.92 -3.71 3.06
N ILE A 93 -17.04 -3.34 1.78
CA ILE A 93 -18.00 -3.97 0.84
C ILE A 93 -17.21 -4.55 -0.33
N ILE A 94 -17.20 -5.88 -0.42
CA ILE A 94 -16.50 -6.61 -1.47
C ILE A 94 -17.43 -6.77 -2.67
N MET A 95 -16.99 -6.30 -3.83
CA MET A 95 -17.66 -6.53 -5.11
C MET A 95 -17.52 -8.00 -5.53
N PRO A 96 -18.45 -8.56 -6.33
CA PRO A 96 -18.43 -9.98 -6.68
C PRO A 96 -17.08 -10.48 -7.20
N THR A 97 -16.39 -9.67 -8.00
CA THR A 97 -15.08 -9.99 -8.58
C THR A 97 -13.93 -10.09 -7.56
N GLY A 98 -14.11 -9.54 -6.35
CA GLY A 98 -13.15 -9.62 -5.25
C GLY A 98 -13.31 -10.88 -4.38
N ASN A 99 -14.39 -11.64 -4.55
CA ASN A 99 -14.58 -12.94 -3.89
C ASN A 99 -13.97 -14.11 -4.68
N GLU A 100 -13.64 -13.88 -5.95
CA GLU A 100 -12.96 -14.84 -6.80
C GLU A 100 -11.45 -14.88 -6.47
N GLU A 101 -10.85 -16.06 -6.47
CA GLU A 101 -9.40 -16.16 -6.40
C GLU A 101 -8.77 -15.53 -7.65
N THR A 102 -7.86 -14.58 -7.43
CA THR A 102 -7.11 -13.91 -8.50
C THR A 102 -5.71 -14.47 -8.58
N GLU A 103 -5.09 -14.36 -9.75
CA GLU A 103 -3.71 -14.79 -10.05
C GLU A 103 -2.72 -13.61 -9.98
N THR A 104 -3.21 -12.44 -9.57
CA THR A 104 -2.48 -11.18 -9.47
C THR A 104 -2.41 -10.68 -8.03
N GLY A 105 -1.28 -10.08 -7.67
CA GLY A 105 -1.03 -9.54 -6.33
C GLY A 105 0.37 -9.88 -5.81
N GLU A 106 0.85 -9.11 -4.84
CA GLU A 106 2.19 -9.26 -4.25
C GLU A 106 2.41 -10.67 -3.68
N LYS A 107 1.34 -11.36 -3.27
CA LYS A 107 1.41 -12.74 -2.74
C LYS A 107 1.89 -13.77 -3.76
N PHE A 108 1.78 -13.49 -5.05
CA PHE A 108 2.21 -14.37 -6.15
C PHE A 108 3.57 -13.98 -6.74
N GLU A 109 4.13 -12.84 -6.33
CA GLU A 109 5.43 -12.40 -6.81
C GLU A 109 6.56 -13.22 -6.16
N ASP A 110 7.55 -13.58 -6.98
CA ASP A 110 8.71 -14.34 -6.54
C ASP A 110 9.48 -13.58 -5.46
N ASN A 111 9.80 -14.27 -4.35
CA ASN A 111 10.55 -13.72 -3.22
C ASN A 111 9.91 -12.47 -2.57
N ALA A 112 8.59 -12.29 -2.70
CA ALA A 112 7.89 -11.25 -1.96
C ALA A 112 8.15 -11.38 -0.45
N LEU A 113 8.39 -10.26 0.25
CA LEU A 113 8.61 -10.32 1.70
C LEU A 113 7.35 -10.85 2.42
N PRO A 114 7.50 -11.63 3.51
CA PRO A 114 6.36 -12.17 4.25
C PRO A 114 5.55 -11.06 4.91
N TRP A 115 4.30 -11.34 5.29
CA TRP A 115 3.50 -10.43 6.11
C TRP A 115 3.96 -10.48 7.57
N ASP A 116 3.90 -9.34 8.26
CA ASP A 116 4.15 -9.19 9.70
C ASP A 116 3.32 -8.03 10.29
N SER A 117 3.47 -7.82 11.59
CA SER A 117 2.81 -6.76 12.34
C SER A 117 3.74 -6.16 13.39
N ILE A 118 3.48 -4.92 13.76
CA ILE A 118 4.14 -4.19 14.86
C ILE A 118 3.10 -3.69 15.85
N ASP A 119 3.54 -3.07 16.94
CA ASP A 119 2.65 -2.40 17.88
C ASP A 119 1.85 -1.29 17.19
N ALA A 120 0.57 -1.18 17.56
CA ALA A 120 -0.29 -0.13 17.06
C ALA A 120 0.22 1.24 17.50
N ALA A 121 0.07 2.23 16.60
CA ALA A 121 0.35 3.61 16.96
C ALA A 121 -0.75 4.15 17.89
N THR A 122 -0.46 5.22 18.63
CA THR A 122 -1.48 5.96 19.36
C THR A 122 -2.27 6.83 18.39
N TYR A 123 -3.56 6.54 18.19
CA TYR A 123 -4.47 7.33 17.36
C TYR A 123 -5.90 7.32 17.91
N VAL A 124 -6.70 8.31 17.50
CA VAL A 124 -8.13 8.41 17.84
C VAL A 124 -8.94 8.30 16.56
N LYS A 125 -9.93 7.41 16.54
CA LYS A 125 -10.82 7.25 15.38
C LYS A 125 -11.59 8.54 15.10
N SER A 126 -11.74 8.88 13.82
CA SER A 126 -12.54 10.03 13.39
C SER A 126 -14.05 9.73 13.40
N GLY A 127 -14.42 8.47 13.31
CA GLY A 127 -15.81 8.00 13.27
C GLY A 127 -15.89 6.48 13.42
N ASP A 128 -17.10 5.96 13.35
CA ASP A 128 -17.37 4.52 13.32
C ASP A 128 -18.40 4.22 12.23
N LEU A 129 -17.99 3.42 11.25
CA LEU A 129 -18.80 3.01 10.10
C LEU A 129 -19.07 1.49 10.09
N THR A 130 -18.74 0.78 11.17
CA THR A 130 -18.86 -0.69 11.25
C THR A 130 -20.28 -1.20 10.98
N ALA A 131 -21.31 -0.40 11.26
CA ALA A 131 -22.70 -0.72 10.95
C ALA A 131 -23.00 -0.85 9.44
N PHE A 132 -22.18 -0.28 8.55
CA PHE A 132 -22.44 -0.23 7.11
C PHE A 132 -21.64 -1.27 6.30
N GLY A 133 -20.68 -1.96 6.91
CA GLY A 133 -19.72 -2.84 6.22
C GLY A 133 -19.71 -4.30 6.69
N ARG A 134 -20.65 -4.73 7.54
CA ARG A 134 -20.70 -6.11 8.06
C ARG A 134 -22.03 -6.81 7.75
N SER A 135 -22.48 -6.72 6.50
CA SER A 135 -23.59 -7.50 5.99
C SER A 135 -23.13 -8.34 4.80
N CYS A 136 -22.55 -9.51 5.11
CA CYS A 136 -22.60 -10.76 4.35
C CYS A 136 -21.83 -11.84 5.10
#